data_AF-A0A738RE04-F1
#
_entry.id   AF-A0A738RE04-F1
#
_cell.length_a   1.000
_cell.length_b   1.000
_cell.length_c   1.000
_cell.angle_alpha   90.00
_cell.angle_beta   90.00
_cell.angle_gamma   90.00
#
_symmetry.space_group_name_H-M   'P 1'
#
loop_
_entity.id
_entity.type
_entity.pdbx_description
1 polymer ?
#
loop_
_entity_poly.entity_id
_entity_poly.type
_entity_poly.pdbx_seq_one_letter_code
_entity_poly.pdbx_strand_id
1 'polypeptide(L)' 'MNESIFLLDKRVVFDSTKMTLSHGNEIIRISEAETHLLLAFWHGLYKKEDIIHLVWENRG' A
#
# COMPACT_ATOMS: atom_id res chain seq x y z
N MET A 1 -10.83 13.79 -4.77
CA MET A 1 -9.38 13.94 -4.65
C MET A 1 -8.83 12.55 -4.37
N ASN A 2 -8.20 11.90 -5.35
CA ASN A 2 -7.54 10.61 -5.14
C ASN A 2 -6.22 10.90 -4.44
N GLU A 3 -6.20 10.79 -3.12
CA GLU A 3 -4.94 10.78 -2.38
C GLU A 3 -4.17 9.52 -2.79
N SER A 4 -3.07 9.69 -3.51
CA SER A 4 -2.15 8.61 -3.88
C SER A 4 -0.88 8.62 -3.02
N ILE A 5 -0.73 9.62 -2.15
CA ILE A 5 0.40 9.78 -1.23
C ILE A 5 -0.11 9.64 0.20
N PHE A 6 0.47 8.72 0.95
CA PHE A 6 0.10 8.37 2.32
C PHE A 6 1.31 8.52 3.24
N LEU A 7 1.09 9.03 4.45
CA LEU A 7 2.14 9.12 5.48
C LEU A 7 2.01 7.94 6.46
N LEU A 8 2.95 7.01 6.37
CA LEU A 8 3.09 5.88 7.28
C LEU A 8 4.12 6.22 8.37
N ASP A 9 3.80 5.90 9.63
CA ASP A 9 4.68 6.08 10.80
C ASP A 9 5.47 7.41 10.83
N LYS A 10 4.82 8.52 10.46
CA LYS A 10 5.32 9.91 10.42
C LYS A 10 6.62 10.17 9.63
N ARG A 11 7.23 9.15 9.04
CA ARG A 11 8.57 9.22 8.41
C ARG A 11 8.62 8.50 7.09
N VAL A 12 7.69 7.58 6.83
CA VAL A 12 7.62 6.81 5.59
C VAL A 12 6.52 7.38 4.71
N VAL A 13 6.88 7.78 3.50
CA VAL A 13 5.92 8.26 2.50
C VAL A 13 5.64 7.13 1.53
N PHE A 14 4.38 6.69 1.47
CA PHE A 14 3.90 5.71 0.51
C PHE A 14 3.24 6.41 -0.67
N ASP A 15 3.78 6.23 -1.87
CA ASP A 15 3.17 6.67 -3.13
C ASP A 15 2.58 5.44 -3.84
N SER A 16 1.26 5.30 -3.81
CA SER A 16 0.56 4.15 -4.40
C SER A 16 0.56 4.17 -5.92
N THR A 17 0.70 5.34 -6.54
CA THR A 17 0.77 5.47 -8.01
C THR A 17 2.15 5.07 -8.52
N LYS A 18 3.22 5.45 -7.80
CA LYS A 18 4.59 5.08 -8.16
C LYS A 18 5.01 3.72 -7.59
N MET A 19 4.20 3.16 -6.68
CA MET A 19 4.49 1.92 -5.95
C MET A 19 5.82 2.00 -5.22
N THR A 20 6.00 3.09 -4.46
CA THR A 20 7.25 3.38 -3.74
C THR A 20 7.01 3.74 -2.29
N LEU A 21 7.94 3.33 -1.43
CA LEU A 21 8.11 3.81 -0.06
C LEU A 21 9.36 4.67 0.00
N SER A 22 9.24 5.87 0.55
CA SER A 22 10.35 6.80 0.74
C SER A 22 10.59 7.03 2.23
N HIS A 23 11.84 6.92 2.69
CA HIS A 23 12.25 7.23 4.04
C HIS A 23 13.59 7.98 4.02
N GLY A 24 13.56 9.28 4.37
CA GLY A 24 14.72 10.14 4.19
C GLY A 24 15.15 10.21 2.73
N ASN A 25 16.39 9.78 2.44
CA ASN A 25 16.94 9.73 1.08
C ASN A 25 16.79 8.35 0.41
N GLU A 26 16.22 7.37 1.10
CA GLU A 26 16.02 6.03 0.57
C GLU A 26 14.64 5.92 -0.10
N ILE A 27 14.61 5.31 -1.28
CA ILE A 27 13.39 5.01 -2.02
C ILE A 27 13.41 3.54 -2.38
N ILE A 28 12.37 2.82 -1.96
CA ILE A 28 12.19 1.40 -2.22
C ILE A 28 10.96 1.24 -3.11
N ARG A 29 11.10 0.49 -4.20
CA ARG A 29 9.94 0.03 -4.99
C ARG A 29 9.33 -1.20 -4.34
N ILE A 30 8.01 -1.24 -4.29
CA ILE A 30 7.25 -2.37 -3.80
C ILE A 30 6.43 -2.98 -4.94
N SER A 31 6.05 -4.24 -4.77
CA SER A 31 5.20 -4.97 -5.71
C SER A 31 3.75 -4.47 -5.68
N GLU A 32 2.98 -4.89 -6.67
CA GLU A 32 1.55 -4.61 -6.77
C GLU A 32 0.78 -5.20 -5.58
N ALA A 33 1.13 -6.42 -5.17
CA ALA A 33 0.52 -7.06 -4.01
C ALA A 33 0.81 -6.31 -2.71
N GLU A 34 2.05 -5.85 -2.50
CA GLU A 34 2.42 -5.03 -1.34
C GLU A 34 1.70 -3.68 -1.35
N THR A 35 1.54 -3.07 -2.54
CA THR A 35 0.78 -1.83 -2.73
C THR A 35 -0.68 -2.02 -2.33
N HIS A 36 -1.34 -3.08 -2.83
CA HIS A 36 -2.72 -3.40 -2.49
C HIS A 36 -2.88 -3.69 -1.00
N LEU A 37 -1.92 -4.39 -0.38
CA LEU A 37 -1.95 -4.68 1.05
C LEU A 37 -1.88 -3.40 1.90
N LEU A 38 -1.01 -2.46 1.55
CA LEU A 38 -0.90 -1.17 2.24
C LEU A 38 -2.18 -0.33 2.08
N LEU A 39 -2.77 -0.33 0.89
CA LEU A 39 -4.07 0.32 0.66
C LEU A 39 -5.18 -0.33 1.49
N ALA A 40 -5.21 -1.65 1.59
CA ALA A 40 -6.17 -2.38 2.41
C ALA A 40 -6.14 -1.90 3.87
N PHE A 41 -4.93 -1.84 4.44
CA PHE A 41 -4.73 -1.37 5.81
C PHE A 41 -5.08 0.10 6.00
N TRP A 42 -4.77 0.96 5.01
CA TRP A 42 -5.16 2.37 5.05
C TRP A 42 -6.69 2.55 5.06
N HIS A 43 -7.42 1.71 4.31
CA HIS A 43 -8.88 1.69 4.30
C HIS A 43 -9.52 1.01 5.52
N GLY A 44 -8.72 0.56 6.50
CA GLY A 44 -9.21 -0.07 7.72
C GLY A 44 -9.64 -1.53 7.54
N LEU A 45 -9.19 -2.21 6.47
CA LEU A 45 -9.48 -3.62 6.25
C LEU A 45 -8.47 -4.47 7.01
N TYR A 46 -8.94 -5.14 8.07
CA TYR A 46 -8.09 -5.94 8.97
C TYR A 46 -8.51 -7.41 9.08
N LYS A 47 -9.66 -7.80 8.52
CA LYS A 47 -10.06 -9.21 8.49
C LYS A 47 -9.26 -9.94 7.42
N LYS A 48 -8.79 -11.14 7.77
CA LYS A 48 -7.92 -11.93 6.90
C LYS A 48 -8.61 -12.27 5.58
N GLU A 49 -9.89 -12.57 5.63
CA GLU A 49 -10.71 -12.92 4.46
C GLU A 49 -10.81 -11.73 3.48
N ASP A 50 -11.01 -10.51 4.00
CA ASP A 50 -11.11 -9.28 3.20
C ASP A 50 -9.77 -8.93 2.53
N ILE A 51 -8.66 -9.15 3.25
CA ILE A 51 -7.30 -8.93 2.72
C ILE A 51 -6.98 -9.95 1.62
N ILE A 52 -7.36 -11.22 1.79
CA ILE A 52 -7.11 -12.27 0.79
C ILE A 52 -7.82 -11.94 -0.53
N HIS A 53 -9.09 -11.55 -0.45
CA HIS A 53 -9.88 -11.17 -1.62
C HIS A 53 -9.24 -9.98 -2.37
N LEU A 54 -8.88 -8.91 -1.64
CA LEU A 54 -8.34 -7.69 -2.26
C LEU A 54 -6.93 -7.86 -2.86
N VAL A 55 -6.06 -8.61 -2.19
CA VAL A 55 -4.64 -8.71 -2.55
C VAL A 55 -4.36 -9.87 -3.51
N TRP A 56 -5.12 -10.96 -3.43
CA TRP A 56 -4.81 -12.21 -4.14
C TRP A 56 -5.89 -12.72 -5.10
N GLU A 57 -7.17 -12.36 -4.97
CA GLU A 57 -8.20 -12.90 -5.88
C GLU A 57 -8.26 -12.23 -7.27
N ASN A 58 -7.54 -11.13 -7.50
CA ASN A 58 -7.37 -10.56 -8.84
C ASN A 58 -6.27 -11.26 -9.68
N ARG A 59 -5.71 -12.37 -9.21
CA ARG A 59 -4.76 -13.20 -9.98
C ARG A 59 -5.52 -14.30 -10.73
N GLY A 60 -6.18 -13.91 -11.82
CA GLY A 60 -6.60 -14.83 -12.88
C GLY A 60 -5.43 -15.20 -13.78
#